data_AF-A0A9P4TB90-F1
#
_entry.id   AF-A0A9P4TB90-F1
#
_cell.length_a   1.000
_cell.length_b   1.000
_cell.length_c   1.000
_cell.angle_alpha   90.00
_cell.angle_beta   90.00
_cell.angle_gamma   90.00
#
_symmetry.space_group_name_H-M   'P 1'
#
loop_
_entity.id
_entity.type
_entity.pdbx_description
1 polymer ?
#
loop_
_entity_poly.entity_id
_entity_poly.type
_entity_poly.pdbx_seq_one_letter_code
_entity_poly.pdbx_strand_id
1 'polypeptide(L)'
;MTKPSEKWPGFAVLPPESDNKQIKHLLSSANFEHMKQRAINSRRAREMHLPEDIDCSINQTHFAMGFHNLVLELMFSDHVYWIARIPYGKIDDKTKTSLLSEIATMKIVR
;
A
#
# COMPACT_ATOMS: atom_id res chain seq x y z
N MET A 1 9.10 17.71 0.80
CA MET A 1 7.74 17.30 1.20
C MET A 1 7.84 16.42 2.42
N THR A 2 6.92 16.55 3.37
CA THR A 2 6.82 15.67 4.53
C THR A 2 6.33 14.29 4.09
N LYS A 3 6.83 13.21 4.71
CA LYS A 3 6.48 11.84 4.32
C LYS A 3 4.99 11.58 4.57
N PRO A 4 4.24 11.01 3.61
CA PRO A 4 2.82 10.67 3.81
C PRO A 4 2.56 9.83 5.05
N SER A 5 3.50 8.95 5.39
CA SER A 5 3.39 8.05 6.53
C SER A 5 3.76 8.65 7.87
N GLU A 6 4.28 9.88 7.98
CA GLU A 6 4.91 10.41 9.22
C GLU A 6 4.09 10.22 10.52
N LYS A 7 2.75 10.23 10.41
CA LYS A 7 1.83 10.09 11.55
C LYS A 7 1.13 8.74 11.62
N TRP A 8 1.58 7.75 10.86
CA TRP A 8 0.90 6.46 10.79
C TRP A 8 1.17 5.64 12.05
N PRO A 9 0.13 5.07 12.66
CA PRO A 9 0.26 4.49 13.99
C PRO A 9 1.07 3.19 14.01
N GLY A 10 1.18 2.48 12.89
CA GLY A 10 1.76 1.14 12.84
C GLY A 10 1.08 0.23 13.88
N PHE A 11 1.90 -0.46 14.68
CA PHE A 11 1.41 -1.32 15.76
C PHE A 11 0.93 -0.57 17.01
N ALA A 12 1.08 0.75 17.11
CA ALA A 12 0.68 1.51 18.31
C ALA A 12 -0.83 1.62 18.47
N VAL A 13 -1.58 1.52 17.37
CA VAL A 13 -3.04 1.49 17.36
C VAL A 13 -3.44 0.18 16.69
N LEU A 14 -3.78 -0.82 17.48
CA LEU A 14 -4.24 -2.11 16.95
C LEU A 14 -5.77 -2.13 16.90
N PRO A 15 -6.35 -2.68 15.83
CA PRO A 15 -7.80 -2.88 15.73
C PRO A 15 -8.20 -4.09 16.62
N PRO A 16 -9.49 -4.45 16.70
CA PRO A 16 -9.93 -5.63 17.42
C PRO A 16 -9.07 -6.87 17.12
N GLU A 17 -8.97 -7.81 18.06
CA GLU A 17 -8.02 -8.93 17.94
C GLU A 17 -8.14 -9.74 16.64
N SER A 18 -9.33 -9.87 16.06
CA SER A 18 -9.56 -10.54 14.78
C SER A 18 -8.80 -9.88 13.64
N ASP A 19 -8.88 -8.56 13.56
CA ASP A 19 -8.31 -7.75 12.48
C ASP A 19 -6.80 -7.64 12.68
N ASN A 20 -6.37 -7.53 13.93
CA ASN A 20 -4.97 -7.58 14.32
C ASN A 20 -4.29 -8.90 13.86
N LYS A 21 -4.97 -10.05 14.05
CA LYS A 21 -4.46 -11.35 13.58
C LYS A 21 -4.33 -11.39 12.05
N GLN A 22 -5.32 -10.88 11.32
CA GLN A 22 -5.27 -10.83 9.85
C GLN A 22 -4.15 -9.92 9.34
N ILE A 23 -3.96 -8.76 9.96
CA ILE A 23 -2.92 -7.81 9.59
C ILE A 23 -1.53 -8.36 9.89
N LYS A 24 -1.33 -8.94 11.09
CA LYS A 24 -0.08 -9.62 11.43
C LYS A 24 0.23 -10.75 10.46
N HIS A 25 -0.76 -11.57 10.13
CA HIS A 25 -0.61 -12.63 9.15
C HIS A 25 -0.19 -12.06 7.80
N LEU A 26 -0.89 -11.05 7.29
CA LEU A 26 -0.57 -10.40 6.01
C LEU A 26 0.83 -9.81 6.00
N LEU A 27 1.23 -9.08 7.06
CA LEU A 27 2.58 -8.52 7.20
C LEU A 27 3.66 -9.61 7.27
N SER A 28 3.34 -10.80 7.79
CA SER A 28 4.31 -11.91 7.85
C SER A 28 4.38 -12.75 6.57
N SER A 29 3.29 -12.82 5.79
CA SER A 29 3.17 -13.75 4.65
C SER A 29 3.23 -13.06 3.29
N ALA A 30 3.05 -11.74 3.22
CA ALA A 30 3.01 -11.03 1.95
C ALA A 30 4.39 -10.97 1.28
N ASN A 31 4.40 -11.13 -0.03
CA ASN A 31 5.61 -10.99 -0.84
C ASN A 31 5.87 -9.51 -1.17
N PHE A 32 6.48 -8.79 -0.23
CA PHE A 32 6.80 -7.37 -0.40
C PHE A 32 7.85 -7.11 -1.48
N GLU A 33 8.76 -8.05 -1.75
CA GLU A 33 9.71 -7.92 -2.86
C GLU A 33 8.99 -7.91 -4.21
N HIS A 34 7.98 -8.78 -4.38
CA HIS A 34 7.13 -8.73 -5.57
C HIS A 34 6.39 -7.40 -5.69
N MET A 35 5.89 -6.84 -4.58
CA MET A 35 5.21 -5.55 -4.57
C MET A 35 6.14 -4.40 -4.98
N LYS A 36 7.37 -4.34 -4.44
CA LYS A 36 8.38 -3.34 -4.81
C LYS A 36 8.69 -3.41 -6.31
N GLN A 37 8.94 -4.62 -6.83
CA GLN A 37 9.21 -4.82 -8.26
C GLN A 37 8.03 -4.40 -9.14
N ARG A 38 6.80 -4.71 -8.73
CA ARG A 38 5.59 -4.26 -9.43
C ARG A 38 5.43 -2.75 -9.43
N ALA A 39 5.79 -2.08 -8.34
CA ALA A 39 5.75 -0.62 -8.26
C ALA A 39 6.77 0.02 -9.20
N ILE A 40 8.03 -0.46 -9.20
CA ILE A 40 9.08 -0.01 -10.12
C ILE A 40 8.64 -0.19 -11.58
N ASN A 41 8.17 -1.38 -11.95
CA ASN A 41 7.72 -1.66 -13.32
C ASN A 41 6.54 -0.78 -13.73
N SER A 42 5.59 -0.55 -12.81
CA SER A 42 4.44 0.32 -13.05
C SER A 42 4.85 1.78 -13.24
N ARG A 43 5.91 2.21 -12.56
CA ARG A 43 6.46 3.56 -12.67
C ARG A 43 7.23 3.76 -13.98
N ARG A 44 8.10 2.80 -14.34
CA ARG A 44 8.81 2.77 -15.64
C ARG A 44 7.85 2.81 -16.82
N ALA A 45 6.70 2.14 -16.73
CA ALA A 45 5.69 2.18 -17.79
C ALA A 45 5.03 3.55 -17.99
N ARG A 46 5.15 4.47 -17.02
CA ARG A 46 4.51 5.80 -17.04
C ARG A 46 5.51 6.95 -17.20
N GLU A 47 6.75 6.77 -16.77
CA GLU A 47 7.79 7.80 -16.75
C GLU A 47 8.95 7.40 -17.67
N MET A 48 9.12 8.11 -18.80
CA MET A 48 10.15 7.82 -19.83
C MET A 48 11.60 8.01 -19.35
N HIS A 49 11.83 8.82 -18.32
CA HIS A 49 13.18 9.22 -17.87
C HIS A 49 13.48 8.76 -16.45
N LEU A 50 12.94 7.59 -16.06
CA LEU A 50 13.20 7.03 -14.75
C LEU A 50 14.65 6.49 -14.66
N PRO A 51 15.40 6.77 -13.59
CA PRO A 51 16.74 6.20 -13.40
C PRO A 51 16.72 4.66 -13.48
N GLU A 52 17.76 4.08 -14.09
CA GLU A 52 17.87 2.63 -14.26
C GLU A 52 18.02 1.91 -12.91
N ASP A 53 18.70 2.55 -11.97
CA ASP A 53 19.01 2.08 -10.62
C ASP A 53 17.94 2.47 -9.58
N ILE A 54 16.75 2.90 -10.03
CA ILE A 54 15.65 3.23 -9.12
C ILE A 54 15.29 2.04 -8.22
N ASP A 55 15.40 2.26 -6.92
CA ASP A 55 14.97 1.31 -5.91
C ASP A 55 13.65 1.73 -5.23
N CYS A 56 12.97 0.76 -4.61
CA CYS A 56 11.72 0.92 -3.89
C CYS A 56 11.77 0.18 -2.54
N SER A 57 11.42 0.91 -1.47
CA SER A 57 11.44 0.40 -0.10
C SER A 57 10.06 0.50 0.55
N ILE A 58 9.80 -0.38 1.52
CA ILE A 58 8.54 -0.44 2.28
C ILE A 58 8.92 -0.56 3.75
N ASN A 59 8.40 0.34 4.59
CA ASN A 59 8.53 0.22 6.04
C ASN A 59 7.34 -0.55 6.62
N GLN A 60 7.56 -1.80 7.00
CA GLN A 60 6.51 -2.68 7.53
C GLN A 60 6.11 -2.36 8.98
N THR A 61 6.87 -1.52 9.68
CA THR A 61 6.51 -1.08 11.04
C THR A 61 5.70 0.21 11.03
N HIS A 62 5.58 0.86 9.88
CA HIS A 62 4.91 2.15 9.72
C HIS A 62 3.79 2.03 8.69
N PHE A 63 2.60 1.73 9.19
CA PHE A 63 1.42 1.50 8.36
C PHE A 63 0.20 2.16 8.99
N ALA A 64 -0.78 2.47 8.16
CA ALA A 64 -2.11 2.83 8.60
C ALA A 64 -3.09 1.70 8.28
N MET A 65 -4.25 1.74 8.92
CA MET A 65 -5.32 0.77 8.69
C MET A 65 -6.58 1.55 8.34
N GLY A 66 -7.19 1.19 7.22
CA GLY A 66 -8.58 1.54 6.92
C GLY A 66 -9.52 0.43 7.36
N PHE A 67 -10.83 0.60 7.15
CA PHE A 67 -11.84 -0.40 7.53
C PHE A 67 -11.59 -1.81 6.97
N HIS A 68 -10.99 -1.91 5.78
CA HIS A 68 -10.74 -3.19 5.09
C HIS A 68 -9.36 -3.27 4.44
N ASN A 69 -8.48 -2.30 4.70
CA ASN A 69 -7.22 -2.18 3.97
C ASN A 69 -6.06 -1.90 4.93
N LEU A 70 -4.96 -2.63 4.73
CA LEU A 70 -3.66 -2.24 5.23
C LEU A 70 -3.09 -1.21 4.27
N VAL A 71 -2.62 -0.08 4.80
CA VAL A 71 -2.07 1.01 4.01
C VAL A 71 -0.57 1.11 4.28
N LEU A 72 0.22 0.96 3.23
CA LEU A 72 1.68 1.00 3.25
C LEU A 72 2.22 2.11 2.36
N GLU A 73 3.34 2.68 2.77
CA GLU A 73 4.09 3.64 1.98
C GLU A 73 5.18 2.89 1.21
N LEU A 74 5.25 3.18 -0.09
CA LEU A 74 6.34 2.77 -0.96
C LEU A 74 7.19 4.01 -1.17
N MET A 75 8.43 3.98 -0.67
CA MET A 75 9.39 5.05 -0.84
C MET A 75 10.38 4.67 -1.93
N PHE A 76 10.36 5.42 -3.02
CA PHE A 76 11.35 5.31 -4.08
C PHE A 76 12.63 6.07 -3.71
N SER A 77 13.76 5.61 -4.22
CA SER A 77 15.09 6.21 -3.99
C SER A 77 15.21 7.68 -4.44
N ASP A 78 14.34 8.14 -5.34
CA ASP A 78 14.26 9.53 -5.80
C ASP A 78 13.28 10.39 -4.98
N HIS A 79 12.89 9.92 -3.79
CA HIS A 79 12.01 10.62 -2.85
C HIS A 79 10.57 10.81 -3.33
N VAL A 80 10.14 10.03 -4.33
CA VAL A 80 8.72 9.87 -4.66
C VAL A 80 8.11 8.84 -3.73
N TYR A 81 6.87 9.08 -3.30
CA TYR A 81 6.12 8.21 -2.41
C TYR A 81 4.86 7.73 -3.09
N TRP A 82 4.63 6.42 -3.09
CA TRP A 82 3.35 5.83 -3.46
C TRP A 82 2.67 5.22 -2.23
N ILE A 83 1.36 5.07 -2.31
CA ILE A 83 0.54 4.45 -1.28
C ILE A 83 -0.01 3.15 -1.82
N ALA A 84 0.34 2.02 -1.19
CA ALA A 84 -0.30 0.74 -1.44
C ALA A 84 -1.45 0.54 -0.44
N ARG A 85 -2.62 0.18 -0.96
CA ARG A 85 -3.77 -0.26 -0.18
C ARG A 85 -3.96 -1.74 -0.45
N ILE A 86 -3.80 -2.56 0.58
CA ILE A 86 -3.88 -4.00 0.49
C ILE A 86 -5.12 -4.45 1.27
N PRO A 87 -6.13 -5.01 0.61
CA PRO A 87 -7.29 -5.51 1.32
C PRO A 87 -6.89 -6.67 2.23
N TYR A 88 -7.32 -6.62 3.49
CA TYR A 88 -7.21 -7.74 4.41
C TYR A 88 -8.62 -8.30 4.68
N GLY A 89 -8.74 -9.62 4.62
CA GLY A 89 -10.02 -10.33 4.71
C GLY A 89 -10.40 -11.08 3.43
N LYS A 90 -11.59 -11.69 3.43
CA LYS A 90 -12.09 -12.39 2.23
C LYS A 90 -12.56 -11.37 1.21
N ILE A 91 -12.01 -11.43 0.00
CA ILE A 91 -12.49 -10.65 -1.14
C ILE A 91 -13.72 -11.36 -1.70
N ASP A 92 -14.90 -10.91 -1.29
CA ASP A 92 -16.17 -11.29 -1.91
C ASP A 92 -16.55 -10.35 -3.07
N ASP A 93 -17.65 -10.66 -3.77
CA ASP A 93 -18.11 -9.84 -4.91
C ASP A 93 -18.44 -8.40 -4.51
N LYS A 94 -18.91 -8.20 -3.27
CA LYS A 94 -19.18 -6.87 -2.72
C LYS A 94 -17.88 -6.08 -2.53
N THR A 95 -16.85 -6.71 -1.97
CA THR A 95 -15.52 -6.13 -1.76
C THR A 95 -14.89 -5.78 -3.10
N LYS A 96 -14.95 -6.70 -4.08
CA LYS A 96 -14.48 -6.46 -5.43
C LYS A 96 -15.19 -5.27 -6.08
N THR A 97 -16.51 -5.19 -5.96
CA THR A 97 -17.31 -4.08 -6.50
C THR A 97 -16.90 -2.76 -5.82
N SER A 98 -16.77 -2.76 -4.49
CA SER A 98 -16.31 -1.58 -3.73
C SER A 98 -14.94 -1.09 -4.18
N LEU A 99 -13.97 -2.00 -4.39
CA LEU A 99 -12.63 -1.65 -4.88
C LEU A 99 -12.68 -1.06 -6.29
N LEU A 100 -13.50 -1.62 -7.19
CA LEU A 100 -13.68 -1.09 -8.54
C LEU A 100 -14.36 0.29 -8.53
N SER A 101 -15.36 0.49 -7.68
CA SER A 101 -16.00 1.79 -7.48
C SER A 101 -15.02 2.82 -6.94
N GLU A 102 -14.18 2.48 -5.96
CA GLU A 102 -13.13 3.36 -5.45
C GLU A 102 -12.16 3.77 -6.57
N ILE A 103 -11.68 2.82 -7.37
CA ILE A 103 -10.80 3.10 -8.52
C ILE A 103 -11.50 4.01 -9.53
N ALA A 104 -12.78 3.77 -9.82
CA ALA A 104 -13.54 4.61 -10.74
C ALA A 104 -13.69 6.04 -10.22
N THR A 105 -14.02 6.20 -8.93
CA THR A 105 -14.14 7.51 -8.29
C THR A 105 -12.81 8.26 -8.26
N MET A 106 -11.69 7.59 -7.93
CA MET A 106 -10.36 8.21 -7.93
C MET A 106 -9.92 8.67 -9.33
N LYS A 107 -10.45 8.09 -10.41
CA LYS A 107 -10.20 8.59 -11.76
C LYS A 107 -10.97 9.88 -12.08
N ILE A 108 -12.10 10.10 -11.42
CA ILE A 108 -12.99 11.26 -11.62
C ILE A 108 -12.55 12.43 -10.75
N VAL A 109 -12.28 12.17 -9.46
CA VAL A 109 -11.82 13.17 -8.50
C VAL A 109 -10.31 13.33 -8.67
N ARG A 110 -9.89 14.27 -9.53
CA ARG A 110 -8.49 14.68 -9.69
C ARG A 110 -8.14 15.85 -8.79
#